data_AF-A0A0E3RR73-F1
#
_entry.id   AF-A0A0E3RR73-F1
#
_cell.length_a   1.000
_cell.length_b   1.000
_cell.length_c   1.000
_cell.angle_alpha   90.00
_cell.angle_beta   90.00
_cell.angle_gamma   90.00
#
_symmetry.space_group_name_H-M   'P 1'
#
loop_
_entity.id
_entity.type
_entity.pdbx_description
1 polymer ?
#
loop_
_entity_poly.entity_id
_entity_poly.type
_entity_poly.pdbx_seq_one_letter_code
_entity_poly.pdbx_strand_id
1 'polypeptide(L)'
;MKLSDGFSKLTPSILIFVFYAISFFFFTLALKGLDVSIAYAIWAGLGTAFITVIGIFWFREPSSAFRLISLAFVVMGVIGLHLSDRVA
;
A
#
# COMPACT_ATOMS: atom_id res chain seq x y z
N MET A 1 -6.17 11.42 -2.57
CA MET A 1 -7.58 11.61 -2.97
C MET A 1 -8.41 12.30 -1.90
N LYS A 2 -8.41 11.86 -0.63
CA LYS A 2 -9.11 12.59 0.44
C LYS A 2 -8.67 14.06 0.57
N LEU A 3 -7.37 14.32 0.54
CA LEU A 3 -6.83 15.68 0.60
C LEU A 3 -7.08 16.49 -0.68
N SER A 4 -7.26 15.83 -1.83
CA SER A 4 -7.52 16.49 -3.11
C SER A 4 -9.00 16.76 -3.36
N ASP A 5 -9.89 16.33 -2.45
CA ASP A 5 -11.34 16.48 -2.55
C ASP A 5 -11.88 16.03 -3.91
N GLY A 6 -11.61 14.77 -4.26
CA GLY A 6 -12.01 14.21 -5.56
C GLY A 6 -11.28 14.82 -6.75
N PHE A 7 -10.08 15.36 -6.54
CA PHE A 7 -9.25 16.08 -7.51
C PHE A 7 -9.56 17.57 -7.72
N SER A 8 -10.54 18.11 -7.00
CA SER A 8 -10.91 19.53 -7.05
C SER A 8 -9.79 20.47 -6.60
N LYS A 9 -8.88 20.03 -5.72
CA LYS A 9 -7.71 20.82 -5.27
C LYS A 9 -6.47 20.50 -6.10
N LEU A 10 -5.98 21.50 -6.84
CA LEU A 10 -4.89 21.34 -7.81
C LEU A 10 -3.59 20.79 -7.21
N THR A 11 -3.11 21.39 -6.11
CA THR A 11 -1.82 21.04 -5.49
C THR A 11 -1.76 19.58 -5.03
N PRO A 12 -2.70 19.09 -4.19
CA PRO A 12 -2.69 17.68 -3.79
C PRO A 12 -3.01 16.72 -4.95
N SER A 13 -3.71 17.16 -6.01
CA SER A 13 -3.94 16.35 -7.22
C SER A 13 -2.64 16.08 -7.96
N ILE A 14 -1.86 17.12 -8.26
CA ILE A 14 -0.55 16.99 -8.93
C ILE A 14 0.37 16.07 -8.09
N LEU A 15 0.36 16.28 -6.77
CA LEU A 15 1.19 15.52 -5.86
C LEU A 15 0.85 14.02 -5.86
N ILE A 16 -0.43 13.64 -6.03
CA ILE A 16 -0.84 12.24 -6.21
C ILE A 16 -0.14 11.65 -7.44
N PHE A 17 -0.23 12.29 -8.60
CA PHE A 17 0.38 11.77 -9.83
C PHE A 17 1.90 11.64 -9.71
N VAL A 18 2.57 12.63 -9.11
CA VAL A 18 4.03 12.60 -8.90
C VAL A 18 4.43 11.43 -8.00
N PHE A 19 3.80 11.27 -6.84
CA PHE A 19 4.14 10.16 -5.94
C PHE A 19 3.76 8.80 -6.52
N TYR A 20 2.67 8.71 -7.28
CA TYR A 20 2.28 7.48 -7.94
C TYR A 20 3.30 7.08 -9.03
N ALA A 21 3.77 8.04 -9.84
CA ALA A 21 4.81 7.82 -10.83
C ALA A 21 6.13 7.36 -10.19
N ILE A 22 6.54 8.00 -9.09
CA ILE A 22 7.73 7.62 -8.33
C ILE A 22 7.56 6.20 -7.76
N SER A 23 6.42 5.90 -7.14
CA SER A 23 6.13 4.57 -6.59
C SER A 23 6.16 3.49 -7.66
N PHE A 24 5.53 3.73 -8.81
CA PHE A 24 5.54 2.79 -9.93
C PHE A 24 6.93 2.61 -10.53
N PHE A 25 7.73 3.67 -10.63
CA PHE A 25 9.10 3.56 -11.11
C PHE A 25 9.95 2.64 -10.22
N PHE A 26 9.89 2.82 -8.89
CA PHE A 26 10.58 1.93 -7.95
C PHE A 26 10.00 0.53 -7.96
N PHE A 27 8.68 0.38 -8.11
CA PHE A 27 8.04 -0.92 -8.24
C PHE A 27 8.55 -1.68 -9.47
N THR A 28 8.61 -1.02 -10.64
CA THR A 28 9.19 -1.62 -11.86
C THR A 28 10.66 -1.99 -11.68
N LEU A 29 11.43 -1.22 -10.93
CA LEU A 29 12.81 -1.58 -10.62
C LEU A 29 12.88 -2.83 -9.71
N ALA A 30 11.99 -2.95 -8.72
CA ALA A 30 11.91 -4.11 -7.84
C ALA A 30 11.51 -5.39 -8.59
N LEU A 31 10.66 -5.28 -9.62
CA LEU A 31 10.27 -6.41 -10.49
C LEU A 31 11.45 -7.03 -11.26
N LYS A 32 12.62 -6.37 -11.33
CA LYS A 32 13.82 -6.98 -11.94
C LYS A 32 14.49 -8.03 -11.04
N GLY A 33 14.22 -8.02 -9.74
CA GLY A 33 14.87 -8.91 -8.77
C GLY A 33 13.89 -9.68 -7.88
N LEU A 34 12.60 -9.45 -8.01
CA LEU A 34 11.54 -10.15 -7.29
C LEU A 34 10.52 -10.68 -8.28
N ASP A 35 9.96 -11.86 -7.99
CA ASP A 35 8.83 -12.38 -8.73
C ASP A 35 7.64 -11.43 -8.65
N VAL A 36 6.97 -11.31 -9.80
CA VAL A 36 5.85 -10.37 -9.99
C VAL A 36 4.77 -10.58 -8.93
N SER A 37 4.46 -11.84 -8.60
CA SER A 37 3.47 -12.21 -7.58
C SER A 37 3.79 -11.63 -6.20
N ILE A 38 5.06 -11.69 -5.78
CA ILE A 38 5.50 -11.23 -4.46
C ILE A 38 5.60 -9.73 -4.44
N ALA A 39 6.17 -9.14 -5.50
CA ALA A 39 6.26 -7.70 -5.62
C ALA A 39 4.87 -7.08 -5.49
N TYR A 40 3.87 -7.59 -6.24
CA TYR A 40 2.49 -7.11 -6.13
C TYR A 40 1.89 -7.33 -4.75
N ALA A 41 2.13 -8.48 -4.11
CA ALA A 41 1.62 -8.74 -2.76
C ALA A 41 2.21 -7.77 -1.73
N ILE A 42 3.53 -7.55 -1.76
CA ILE A 42 4.20 -6.59 -0.87
C ILE A 42 3.71 -5.17 -1.15
N TRP A 43 3.65 -4.75 -2.41
CA TRP A 43 3.22 -3.41 -2.80
C TRP A 43 1.77 -3.13 -2.35
N ALA A 44 0.83 -4.04 -2.62
CA ALA A 44 -0.56 -3.90 -2.23
C ALA A 44 -0.76 -3.98 -0.71
N GLY A 45 -0.11 -4.92 -0.04
CA GLY A 45 -0.23 -5.10 1.41
C GLY A 45 0.36 -3.93 2.19
N LEU A 46 1.57 -3.49 1.84
CA LEU A 46 2.24 -2.35 2.47
C LEU A 46 1.47 -1.05 2.22
N GLY A 47 1.00 -0.82 0.99
CA GLY A 47 0.16 0.33 0.66
C GLY A 47 -1.12 0.35 1.48
N THR A 48 -1.81 -0.78 1.60
CA THR A 48 -3.03 -0.91 2.43
C THR A 48 -2.74 -0.65 3.90
N ALA A 49 -1.64 -1.16 4.43
CA ALA A 49 -1.23 -0.92 5.82
C ALA A 49 -0.97 0.57 6.09
N PHE A 50 -0.16 1.23 5.26
CA PHE A 50 0.11 2.66 5.41
C PHE A 50 -1.15 3.51 5.26
N ILE A 51 -1.99 3.25 4.26
CA ILE A 51 -3.24 3.99 4.07
C ILE A 51 -4.17 3.80 5.26
N THR A 52 -4.24 2.59 5.83
CA THR A 52 -5.07 2.32 7.02
C THR A 52 -4.56 3.09 8.23
N VAL A 53 -3.25 3.06 8.50
CA VAL A 53 -2.62 3.80 9.60
C VAL A 53 -2.86 5.30 9.44
N ILE A 54 -2.58 5.86 8.25
CA ILE A 54 -2.82 7.28 7.95
C ILE A 54 -4.32 7.60 8.08
N GLY A 55 -5.21 6.70 7.65
CA GLY A 55 -6.66 6.80 7.80
C GLY A 55 -7.09 7.00 9.24
N ILE A 56 -6.55 6.19 10.16
CA ILE A 56 -6.87 6.23 11.58
C ILE A 56 -6.28 7.50 12.23
N PHE A 57 -5.01 7.79 12.02
CA PHE A 57 -4.33 8.89 12.72
C PHE A 57 -4.64 10.28 12.14
N TRP A 58 -4.61 10.42 10.82
CA TRP A 58 -4.76 11.73 10.15
C TRP A 58 -6.22 12.05 9.83
N PHE A 59 -6.97 11.06 9.33
CA PHE A 59 -8.36 11.25 8.93
C PHE A 59 -9.36 10.85 10.02
N ARG A 60 -8.89 10.40 11.19
CA ARG A 60 -9.71 9.97 12.33
C ARG A 60 -10.80 8.98 11.94
N GLU A 61 -10.49 8.10 10.99
CA GLU A 61 -11.43 7.06 10.60
C GLU A 61 -11.70 6.11 11.77
N PRO A 62 -12.96 5.65 11.94
CA PRO A 62 -13.28 4.69 12.98
C PRO A 62 -12.47 3.40 12.78
N SER A 63 -11.63 3.09 13.77
CA SER A 63 -10.86 1.85 13.84
C SER A 63 -11.69 0.80 14.58
N SER A 64 -12.36 -0.08 13.82
CA SER A 64 -12.94 -1.30 14.41
C SER A 64 -11.82 -2.31 14.69
N ALA A 65 -11.93 -3.02 15.83
CA ALA A 65 -11.03 -4.14 16.14
C ALA A 65 -10.96 -5.16 14.98
N PHE A 66 -12.09 -5.38 14.29
CA PHE A 66 -12.16 -6.26 13.13
C PHE A 66 -11.28 -5.77 11.97
N ARG A 67 -11.25 -4.46 11.68
CA ARG A 67 -10.41 -3.87 10.63
C ARG A 67 -8.92 -4.08 10.92
N LEU A 68 -8.53 -3.95 12.20
CA LEU A 68 -7.14 -4.15 12.61
C LEU A 68 -6.72 -5.63 12.48
N ILE A 69 -7.61 -6.56 12.85
CA ILE A 69 -7.39 -8.00 12.67
C ILE A 69 -7.27 -8.34 11.19
N SER A 70 -8.16 -7.83 10.33
CA SER A 70 -8.07 -8.05 8.88
C SER A 70 -6.74 -7.52 8.32
N LEU A 71 -6.29 -6.35 8.78
CA LEU A 71 -4.99 -5.82 8.36
C LEU A 71 -3.84 -6.73 8.80
N ALA A 72 -3.87 -7.25 10.03
CA ALA A 72 -2.87 -8.21 10.49
C ALA A 72 -2.85 -9.48 9.62
N PHE A 73 -4.01 -9.98 9.21
CA PHE A 73 -4.12 -11.11 8.28
C PHE A 73 -3.52 -10.81 6.90
N VAL A 74 -3.76 -9.61 6.34
CA VAL A 74 -3.13 -9.19 5.08
C VAL A 74 -1.60 -9.20 5.21
N VAL A 75 -1.07 -8.62 6.30
CA VAL A 75 0.38 -8.58 6.56
C VAL A 75 0.95 -9.99 6.71
N MET A 76 0.28 -10.87 7.47
CA MET A 76 0.71 -12.27 7.61
C MET A 76 0.71 -13.01 6.26
N GLY A 77 -0.30 -12.80 5.41
CA GLY A 77 -0.38 -13.40 4.08
C GLY A 77 0.77 -12.96 3.17
N VAL A 78 1.12 -11.67 3.19
CA VAL A 78 2.26 -11.13 2.43
C VAL A 78 3.59 -11.73 2.91
N ILE A 79 3.78 -11.84 4.22
CA ILE A 79 4.98 -12.47 4.80
C ILE A 79 5.06 -13.94 4.39
N GLY A 80 3.95 -14.67 4.48
CA GLY A 80 3.86 -16.07 4.06
C GLY A 80 4.22 -16.26 2.59
N LEU A 81 3.72 -15.41 1.70
CA LEU A 81 4.04 -15.47 0.27
C LEU A 81 5.53 -15.19 0.01
N HIS A 82 6.10 -14.19 0.68
CA HIS A 82 7.54 -13.88 0.53
C HIS A 82 8.44 -15.02 1.04
N LEU A 83 8.04 -15.69 2.12
CA LEU A 83 8.77 -16.85 2.64
C LEU A 83 8.65 -18.07 1.72
N SER A 84 7.47 -18.31 1.15
CA SER A 84 7.24 -19.43 0.23
C SER A 84 8.09 -19.34 -1.02
N ASP A 85 8.28 -18.14 -1.55
CA ASP A 85 9.14 -17.93 -2.72
C ASP A 85 10.61 -18.22 -2.43
N ARG A 86 11.14 -17.81 -1.27
CA ARG A 86 12.53 -18.13 -0.91
C ARG A 86 12.80 -19.62 -0.71
N VAL A 87 11.74 -20.41 -0.51
CA VAL A 87 11.83 -21.85 -0.24
C VAL A 87 11.68 -22.66 -1.54
N ALA A 88 11.17 -22.05 -2.61
CA ALA A 88 11.10 -22.63 -3.95
C ALA A 88 12.38 -22.39 -4.75
#